data_AF-A0A347UB04-F1
#
_entry.id   AF-A0A347UB04-F1
#
_cell.length_a   1.000
_cell.length_b   1.000
_cell.length_c   1.000
_cell.angle_alpha   90.00
_cell.angle_beta   90.00
_cell.angle_gamma   90.00
#
_symmetry.space_group_name_H-M   'P 1'
#
loop_
_entity.id
_entity.type
_entity.pdbx_description
1 polymer ?
#
loop_
_entity_poly.entity_id
_entity_poly.type
_entity_poly.pdbx_seq_one_letter_code
_entity_poly.pdbx_strand_id
1 'polypeptide(L)'
;MGYADKLKLNSSKIKTDEKVLEESSKKKISGRPKKAIEEVRNTAIPVALNQKEKDWIEEQALKMSKEVGVKITTSAWMRMTLLKDMPEN
;
A
#
# COMPACT_ATOMS: atom_id res chain seq x y z
N MET A 1 -5.43 27.42 54.87
CA MET A 1 -6.21 27.22 53.64
C MET A 1 -5.27 27.28 52.44
N GLY A 2 -5.13 26.18 51.71
CA GLY A 2 -4.12 26.03 50.66
C GLY A 2 -4.47 26.80 49.39
N TYR A 3 -3.50 26.97 48.48
CA TYR A 3 -3.71 27.64 47.20
C TYR A 3 -4.81 26.96 46.36
N ALA A 4 -4.86 25.62 46.40
CA ALA A 4 -5.91 24.83 45.76
C ALA A 4 -7.32 25.13 46.30
N ASP A 5 -7.45 25.38 47.61
CA ASP A 5 -8.75 25.71 48.22
C ASP A 5 -9.23 27.10 47.79
N LYS A 6 -8.30 28.05 47.59
CA LYS A 6 -8.61 29.41 47.10
C LYS A 6 -9.10 29.41 45.65
N LEU A 7 -8.56 28.53 44.80
CA LEU A 7 -8.99 28.40 43.40
C LEU A 7 -10.40 27.82 43.29
N LYS A 8 -10.74 26.80 44.08
CA LYS A 8 -12.08 26.18 44.10
C LYS A 8 -13.18 27.16 44.55
N LEU A 9 -12.87 28.02 45.52
CA LEU A 9 -13.78 29.09 45.94
C LEU A 9 -14.08 30.11 44.84
N ASN A 10 -13.08 30.41 43.98
CA ASN A 10 -13.25 31.33 42.86
C ASN A 10 -13.99 30.69 41.68
N SER A 11 -13.79 29.40 41.40
CA SER A 11 -14.53 28.71 40.34
C SER A 11 -16.03 28.61 40.63
N SER A 12 -16.43 28.54 41.92
CA SER A 12 -17.84 28.58 42.32
C SER A 12 -18.52 29.96 42.19
N LYS A 13 -17.77 31.04 41.95
CA LYS A 13 -18.31 32.39 41.68
C LYS A 13 -18.53 32.66 40.19
N ILE A 14 -17.97 31.84 39.30
CA ILE A 14 -18.09 31.98 37.86
C ILE A 14 -19.20 31.04 37.40
N LYS A 15 -20.44 31.52 37.41
CA LYS A 15 -21.56 30.85 36.74
C LYS A 15 -21.60 31.34 35.29
N THR A 16 -20.91 30.64 34.39
CA THR A 16 -21.10 30.78 32.95
C THR A 16 -21.92 29.60 32.47
N ASP A 17 -23.10 29.85 31.92
CA ASP A 17 -24.03 28.83 31.39
C ASP A 17 -23.60 28.24 30.04
N GLU A 18 -22.33 28.40 29.66
CA GLU A 18 -21.80 27.90 28.40
C GLU A 18 -21.09 26.56 28.65
N LYS A 19 -21.71 25.48 28.20
CA LYS A 19 -21.06 24.18 27.98
C LYS A 19 -20.06 24.34 26.83
N VAL A 20 -18.81 24.71 27.14
CA VAL A 20 -17.73 24.95 26.14
C VAL A 20 -17.20 23.66 25.48
N LEU A 21 -17.65 22.48 25.92
CA LEU A 21 -17.23 21.20 25.34
C LEU A 21 -18.38 20.56 24.56
N GLU A 22 -18.45 20.87 23.27
CA GLU A 22 -19.19 20.04 22.33
C GLU A 22 -18.51 18.66 22.23
N GLU A 23 -19.28 17.60 22.49
CA GLU A 23 -18.86 16.21 22.28
C GLU A 23 -18.67 15.97 20.77
N SER A 24 -17.47 16.29 20.27
CA SER A 24 -17.10 16.08 18.89
C SER A 24 -16.99 14.58 18.57
N SER A 25 -17.97 14.12 17.79
CA SER A 25 -17.92 13.13 16.71
C SER A 25 -16.86 12.02 16.79
N LYS A 26 -17.35 10.77 16.81
CA LYS A 26 -16.66 9.49 16.53
C LYS A 26 -15.22 9.67 16.06
N LYS A 27 -14.25 9.47 16.97
CA LYS A 27 -12.82 9.42 16.68
C LYS A 27 -12.59 8.62 15.39
N LYS A 28 -12.28 9.32 14.28
CA LYS A 28 -11.67 8.68 13.12
C LYS A 28 -10.42 7.99 13.66
N ILE A 29 -10.26 6.70 13.39
CA ILE A 29 -9.11 5.92 13.84
C ILE A 29 -7.88 6.60 13.24
N SER A 30 -7.21 7.43 14.03
CA SER A 30 -6.00 8.17 13.66
C SER A 30 -4.78 7.25 13.76
N GLY A 31 -4.94 6.02 13.28
CA GLY A 31 -3.92 4.97 13.29
C GLY A 31 -3.24 4.86 11.93
N ARG A 32 -2.06 4.23 11.92
CA ARG A 32 -1.36 3.88 10.68
C ARG A 32 -2.29 3.02 9.80
N PRO A 33 -2.39 3.31 8.49
CA PRO A 33 -3.14 2.45 7.57
C PRO A 33 -2.64 1.00 7.68
N LYS A 34 -3.57 0.04 7.63
CA LYS A 34 -3.24 -1.39 7.64
C LYS A 34 -2.30 -1.67 6.47
N LYS A 35 -1.20 -2.38 6.74
CA LYS A 35 -0.29 -2.85 5.67
C LYS A 35 -1.10 -3.71 4.68
N ALA A 36 -0.79 -3.58 3.40
CA ALA A 36 -1.39 -4.41 2.36
C ALA A 36 -1.22 -5.90 2.71
N ILE A 37 -2.27 -6.69 2.47
CA ILE A 37 -2.32 -8.12 2.79
C ILE A 37 -1.27 -8.88 1.98
N GLU A 38 -1.01 -8.43 0.76
CA GLU A 38 0.06 -8.94 -0.09
C GLU A 38 1.18 -7.90 -0.20
N GLU A 39 2.31 -8.21 0.43
CA GLU A 39 3.53 -7.46 0.23
C GLU A 39 4.15 -7.90 -1.11
N VAL A 40 3.88 -7.14 -2.18
CA VAL A 40 4.55 -7.34 -3.47
C VAL A 40 6.03 -7.00 -3.29
N ARG A 41 6.85 -8.03 -3.07
CA ARG A 41 8.30 -7.89 -3.00
C ARG A 41 8.87 -7.87 -4.42
N ASN A 42 9.41 -6.74 -4.82
CA ASN A 42 10.14 -6.63 -6.08
C ASN A 42 11.46 -7.39 -5.97
N THR A 43 11.52 -8.62 -6.47
CA THR A 43 12.75 -9.41 -6.56
C THR A 43 13.35 -9.28 -7.95
N ALA A 44 14.56 -8.71 -8.04
CA ALA A 44 15.34 -8.73 -9.27
C ALA A 44 16.16 -10.02 -9.34
N ILE A 45 15.87 -10.87 -10.32
CA ILE A 45 16.61 -12.12 -10.57
C ILE A 45 17.52 -11.89 -11.79
N PRO A 46 18.85 -11.81 -11.62
CA PRO A 46 19.74 -11.70 -12.77
C PRO A 46 19.76 -13.03 -13.53
N VAL A 47 19.59 -12.96 -14.85
CA VAL A 47 19.65 -14.13 -15.74
C VAL A 47 20.73 -13.86 -16.79
N ALA A 48 21.70 -14.76 -16.87
CA ALA A 48 22.68 -14.75 -17.96
C ALA A 48 22.13 -15.57 -19.13
N LEU A 49 22.13 -14.97 -20.33
CA LEU A 49 21.68 -15.60 -21.56
C LEU A 49 22.77 -15.49 -22.61
N ASN A 50 22.95 -16.56 -23.37
CA ASN A 50 23.76 -16.51 -24.58
C ASN A 50 23.00 -15.82 -25.72
N GLN A 51 23.71 -15.34 -26.74
CA GLN A 51 23.09 -14.56 -27.83
C GLN A 51 21.96 -15.33 -28.53
N LYS A 52 22.16 -16.62 -28.83
CA LYS A 52 21.12 -17.46 -29.47
C LYS A 52 19.85 -17.59 -28.63
N GLU A 53 20.00 -17.71 -27.31
CA GLU A 53 18.87 -17.83 -26.39
C GLU A 53 18.10 -16.51 -26.33
N LYS A 54 18.84 -15.40 -26.28
CA LYS A 54 18.27 -14.05 -26.29
C LYS A 54 17.47 -13.80 -27.57
N ASP A 55 18.04 -14.09 -28.73
CA ASP A 55 17.38 -13.88 -30.03
C ASP A 55 16.09 -14.72 -30.11
N TRP A 56 16.15 -15.98 -29.68
CA TRP A 56 14.97 -16.85 -29.64
C TRP A 56 13.87 -16.32 -28.72
N ILE A 57 14.21 -15.84 -27.51
CA ILE A 57 13.26 -15.24 -26.57
C ILE A 57 12.62 -13.97 -27.15
N GLU A 58 13.41 -13.14 -27.82
CA GLU A 58 12.93 -11.91 -28.48
C GLU A 58 11.94 -12.24 -29.60
N GLU A 59 12.22 -13.25 -30.42
CA GLU A 59 11.30 -13.73 -31.46
C GLU A 59 9.98 -14.26 -30.88
N GLN A 60 10.04 -15.05 -29.80
CA GLN A 60 8.83 -15.57 -29.15
C GLN A 60 7.98 -14.45 -28.55
N ALA A 61 8.60 -13.49 -27.88
CA ALA A 61 7.90 -12.33 -27.33
C ALA A 61 7.25 -11.48 -28.45
N LEU A 62 7.94 -11.31 -29.58
CA LEU A 62 7.42 -10.57 -30.74
C LEU A 62 6.26 -11.30 -31.42
N LYS A 63 6.34 -12.62 -31.54
CA LYS A 63 5.25 -13.45 -32.09
C LYS A 63 3.98 -13.31 -31.23
N MET A 64 4.11 -13.52 -29.92
CA MET A 64 3.01 -13.34 -28.97
C MET A 64 2.47 -11.90 -28.99
N SER A 65 3.35 -10.91 -29.11
CA SER A 65 2.96 -9.50 -29.19
C SER A 65 2.06 -9.21 -30.39
N LYS A 66 2.32 -9.85 -31.54
CA LYS A 66 1.48 -9.75 -32.73
C LYS A 66 0.13 -10.46 -32.55
N GLU A 67 0.13 -11.62 -31.90
CA GLU A 67 -1.10 -12.41 -31.66
C GLU A 67 -2.07 -11.69 -30.71
N VAL A 68 -1.54 -11.08 -29.64
CA VAL A 68 -2.35 -10.36 -28.63
C VAL A 68 -2.65 -8.92 -29.07
N GLY A 69 -1.90 -8.37 -30.03
CA GLY A 69 -2.04 -6.98 -30.48
C GLY A 69 -1.50 -5.95 -29.46
N VAL A 70 -0.77 -6.40 -28.45
CA VAL A 70 -0.17 -5.57 -27.39
C VAL A 70 1.34 -5.79 -27.38
N LYS A 71 2.11 -4.73 -27.11
CA LYS A 71 3.57 -4.82 -26.99
C LYS A 71 3.96 -5.65 -25.77
N ILE A 72 4.44 -6.88 -25.99
CA ILE A 72 4.93 -7.76 -24.93
C ILE A 72 6.45 -7.64 -24.84
N THR A 73 6.98 -7.32 -23.66
CA THR A 73 8.42 -7.31 -23.43
C THR A 73 8.94 -8.73 -23.22
N THR A 74 10.22 -8.97 -23.50
CA THR A 74 10.90 -10.25 -23.23
C THR A 74 10.74 -10.67 -21.76
N SER A 75 10.89 -9.73 -20.83
CA SER A 75 10.70 -9.97 -19.40
C SER A 75 9.26 -10.37 -19.02
N ALA A 76 8.25 -9.79 -19.68
CA ALA A 76 6.87 -10.19 -19.49
C ALA A 76 6.62 -11.59 -20.05
N TRP A 77 7.13 -11.87 -21.25
CA TRP A 77 7.04 -13.20 -21.86
C TRP A 77 7.66 -14.28 -20.98
N MET A 78 8.87 -14.06 -20.46
CA MET A 78 9.53 -14.99 -19.54
C MET A 78 8.69 -15.28 -18.29
N ARG A 79 8.09 -14.25 -17.68
CA ARG A 79 7.21 -14.44 -16.51
C ARG A 79 5.96 -15.24 -16.85
N MET A 80 5.30 -14.93 -17.96
CA MET A 80 4.11 -15.66 -18.41
C MET A 80 4.43 -17.13 -18.64
N THR A 81 5.54 -17.44 -19.30
CA THR A 81 5.96 -18.82 -19.56
C THR A 81 6.32 -19.58 -18.28
N LEU A 82 7.00 -18.94 -17.34
CA LEU A 82 7.42 -19.56 -16.07
C LEU A 82 6.25 -19.78 -15.09
N LEU A 83 5.25 -18.89 -15.12
CA LEU A 83 4.14 -18.88 -14.18
C LEU A 83 2.84 -19.45 -14.75
N LYS A 84 2.86 -20.00 -15.97
CA LYS A 84 1.66 -20.48 -16.68
C LYS A 84 0.87 -21.56 -15.91
N ASP A 85 1.56 -22.36 -15.10
CA ASP A 85 0.98 -23.47 -14.34
C ASP A 85 0.88 -23.14 -12.83
N MET A 86 1.06 -21.87 -12.45
CA MET A 86 0.93 -21.44 -11.06
C MET A 86 -0.54 -21.52 -10.64
N PRO A 87 -0.89 -22.15 -9.51
CA PRO A 87 -2.27 -22.20 -9.03
C PRO A 87 -2.79 -20.79 -8.72
N GLU A 88 -4.05 -20.53 -9.07
CA GLU A 88 -4.76 -19.34 -8.60
C GLU A 88 -5.06 -19.51 -7.11
N ASN A 89 -4.65 -18.53 -6.30
CA ASN A 89 -4.88 -18.51 -4.85
C ASN A 89 -6.34 -18.23 -4.49
#